data_AF-A0A7J9NDY4-F1
#
_entry.id   AF-A0A7J9NDY4-F1
#
_cell.length_a   1.000
_cell.length_b   1.000
_cell.length_c   1.000
_cell.angle_alpha   90.00
_cell.angle_beta   90.00
_cell.angle_gamma   90.00
#
_symmetry.space_group_name_H-M   'P 1'
#
loop_
_entity.id
_entity.type
_entity.pdbx_description
1 polymer ?
#
loop_
_entity_poly.entity_id
_entity_poly.type
_entity_poly.pdbx_seq_one_letter_code
_entity_poly.pdbx_strand_id
1 'polypeptide(L)'
;MLPDEILYKCEIIRQYFERRNSELEKKIEQKEEEKMNLRLDKDVQKLETKKLRKEKNKANGDLDSSKTDYKKLRFSMRTTRLGKNSEQWCQEIQKEKIKADRWERKFQE
;
A
#
# COMPACT_ATOMS: atom_id res chain seq x y z
N MET A 1 71.23 10.22 -19.15
CA MET A 1 70.37 9.18 -18.55
C MET A 1 70.55 7.90 -19.33
N LEU A 2 70.70 6.77 -18.67
CA LEU A 2 70.84 5.47 -19.33
C LEU A 2 69.45 4.98 -19.83
N PRO A 3 69.37 4.29 -20.98
CA PRO A 3 68.11 3.79 -21.54
C PRO A 3 67.27 2.96 -20.55
N ASP A 4 67.93 2.17 -19.70
CA ASP A 4 67.28 1.29 -18.71
C ASP A 4 66.52 2.07 -17.63
N GLU A 5 67.00 3.27 -17.27
CA GLU A 5 66.37 4.12 -16.26
C GLU A 5 65.05 4.74 -16.78
N ILE A 6 64.97 5.00 -18.09
CA ILE A 6 63.77 5.50 -18.75
C ILE A 6 62.72 4.39 -18.81
N LEU A 7 63.13 3.17 -19.18
CA LEU A 7 62.24 2.01 -19.26
C LEU A 7 61.61 1.69 -17.90
N TYR A 8 62.39 1.71 -16.82
CA TYR A 8 61.92 1.48 -15.46
C TYR A 8 60.89 2.53 -15.00
N LYS A 9 61.12 3.81 -15.31
CA LYS A 9 60.18 4.90 -15.00
C LYS A 9 58.87 4.76 -15.77
N CYS A 10 58.93 4.40 -17.05
CA CYS A 10 57.74 4.14 -17.87
C CYS A 10 56.91 2.97 -17.33
N GLU A 11 57.58 1.90 -16.88
CA GLU A 11 56.92 0.72 -16.32
C GLU A 11 56.18 1.04 -15.00
N ILE A 12 56.79 1.83 -14.11
CA ILE A 12 56.11 2.30 -12.88
C ILE A 12 54.87 3.13 -13.21
N ILE A 13 54.97 4.04 -14.19
CA ILE A 13 53.86 4.89 -14.60
C ILE A 13 52.73 4.02 -15.21
N ARG A 14 53.07 3.02 -16.02
CA ARG A 14 52.09 2.07 -16.59
C ARG A 14 51.33 1.34 -15.50
N GLN A 15 52.04 0.75 -14.53
CA GLN A 15 51.40 0.03 -13.42
C GLN A 15 50.53 0.94 -12.55
N TYR A 16 50.93 2.20 -12.36
CA TYR A 16 50.11 3.20 -11.65
C TYR A 16 48.78 3.45 -12.37
N PHE A 17 48.82 3.66 -13.69
CA PHE A 17 47.62 3.87 -14.48
C PHE A 17 46.72 2.63 -14.54
N GLU A 18 47.29 1.43 -14.64
CA GLU A 18 46.52 0.18 -14.59
C GLU A 18 45.76 0.04 -13.25
N ARG A 19 46.43 0.31 -12.12
CA ARG A 19 45.79 0.27 -10.81
C ARG A 19 44.68 1.32 -10.70
N ARG A 20 44.95 2.55 -11.13
CA ARG A 20 43.95 3.64 -11.12
C ARG A 20 42.74 3.32 -11.98
N ASN A 21 42.94 2.76 -13.16
CA ASN A 21 41.83 2.38 -14.05
C ASN A 21 40.99 1.27 -13.43
N SER A 22 41.62 0.22 -12.86
CA SER A 22 40.87 -0.84 -12.18
C SER A 22 40.06 -0.33 -10.98
N GLU A 23 40.60 0.60 -10.20
CA GLU A 23 39.84 1.25 -9.12
C GLU A 23 38.65 2.06 -9.63
N LEU A 24 38.81 2.74 -10.77
CA LEU A 24 37.73 3.51 -11.38
C LEU A 24 36.64 2.61 -11.95
N GLU A 25 37.00 1.51 -12.63
CA GLU A 25 36.04 0.52 -13.13
C GLU A 25 35.17 -0.03 -11.99
N LYS A 26 35.79 -0.44 -10.88
CA LYS A 26 35.04 -0.91 -9.70
C LYS A 26 34.08 0.15 -9.13
N LYS A 27 34.50 1.42 -9.10
CA LYS A 27 33.63 2.52 -8.64
C LYS A 27 32.47 2.77 -9.61
N ILE A 28 32.70 2.63 -10.91
CA ILE A 28 31.65 2.76 -11.92
C ILE A 28 30.64 1.62 -11.75
N GLU A 29 31.09 0.38 -11.63
CA GLU A 29 30.23 -0.79 -11.42
C GLU A 29 29.36 -0.64 -10.17
N GLN A 30 29.95 -0.26 -9.04
CA GLN A 30 29.20 0.03 -7.80
C GLN A 30 28.15 1.13 -8.01
N LYS A 31 28.47 2.19 -8.74
CA LYS A 31 27.53 3.28 -9.02
C LYS A 31 26.40 2.86 -9.96
N GLU A 32 26.68 1.98 -10.91
CA GLU A 32 25.64 1.42 -11.79
C GLU A 32 24.69 0.49 -11.03
N GLU A 33 25.22 -0.32 -10.11
CA GLU A 33 24.42 -1.16 -9.21
C GLU A 33 23.54 -0.32 -8.28
N GLU A 34 24.11 0.67 -7.58
CA GLU A 34 23.35 1.63 -6.76
C GLU A 34 22.22 2.29 -7.55
N LYS A 35 22.50 2.72 -8.79
CA LYS A 35 21.51 3.34 -9.68
C LYS A 35 20.40 2.37 -10.07
N MET A 36 20.70 1.09 -10.29
CA MET A 36 19.70 0.06 -10.57
C MET A 36 18.79 -0.17 -9.36
N ASN A 37 19.38 -0.31 -8.17
CA ASN A 37 18.63 -0.52 -6.93
C ASN A 37 17.68 0.66 -6.64
N LEU A 38 18.15 1.90 -6.77
CA LEU A 38 17.30 3.09 -6.61
C LEU A 38 16.14 3.15 -7.61
N ARG A 39 16.32 2.64 -8.83
CA ARG A 39 15.22 2.55 -9.82
C ARG A 39 14.18 1.54 -9.38
N LEU A 40 14.61 0.36 -8.89
CA LEU A 40 13.71 -0.66 -8.37
C LEU A 40 12.89 -0.14 -7.19
N ASP A 41 13.54 0.51 -6.21
CA ASP A 41 12.86 1.09 -5.04
C ASP A 41 11.80 2.12 -5.45
N LYS A 42 12.12 2.97 -6.43
CA LYS A 42 11.18 3.97 -6.95
C LYS A 42 9.96 3.31 -7.60
N ASP A 43 10.16 2.23 -8.35
CA ASP A 43 9.07 1.50 -8.99
C ASP A 43 8.21 0.74 -7.96
N VAL A 44 8.81 0.18 -6.91
CA VAL A 44 8.09 -0.41 -5.77
C VAL A 44 7.22 0.64 -5.07
N GLN A 45 7.80 1.79 -4.69
CA GLN A 45 7.05 2.88 -4.06
C GLN A 45 5.89 3.38 -4.95
N LYS A 46 6.10 3.45 -6.26
CA LYS A 46 5.07 3.83 -7.23
C LYS A 46 3.94 2.80 -7.30
N LEU A 47 4.25 1.51 -7.22
CA LEU A 47 3.26 0.44 -7.21
C LEU A 47 2.44 0.43 -5.91
N GLU A 48 3.09 0.55 -4.76
CA GLU A 48 2.43 0.62 -3.46
C GLU A 48 1.48 1.81 -3.36
N THR A 49 1.95 3.00 -3.73
CA THR A 49 1.10 4.22 -3.74
C THR A 49 -0.09 4.10 -4.68
N LYS A 50 0.06 3.44 -5.84
CA LYS A 50 -1.06 3.16 -6.76
C LYS A 50 -2.07 2.19 -6.14
N LYS A 51 -1.61 1.15 -5.45
CA LYS A 51 -2.48 0.18 -4.74
C LYS A 51 -3.27 0.87 -3.63
N LEU A 52 -2.60 1.63 -2.77
CA LEU A 52 -3.23 2.40 -1.69
C LEU A 52 -4.29 3.37 -2.22
N ARG A 53 -4.03 4.06 -3.33
CA ARG A 53 -5.03 4.95 -3.96
C ARG A 53 -6.28 4.19 -4.42
N LYS A 54 -6.13 3.00 -4.99
CA LYS A 54 -7.27 2.17 -5.42
C LYS A 54 -8.10 1.71 -4.22
N GLU A 55 -7.45 1.21 -3.18
CA GLU A 55 -8.12 0.74 -1.96
C GLU A 55 -8.85 1.89 -1.26
N LYS A 56 -8.21 3.06 -1.13
CA LYS A 56 -8.85 4.27 -0.59
C LYS A 56 -10.09 4.66 -1.39
N ASN A 57 -10.03 4.65 -2.72
CA ASN A 57 -11.16 5.01 -3.55
C ASN A 57 -12.32 4.01 -3.41
N LYS A 58 -12.02 2.71 -3.30
CA LYS A 58 -13.03 1.68 -3.02
C LYS A 58 -13.70 1.91 -1.67
N ALA A 59 -12.91 2.08 -0.61
CA ALA A 59 -13.43 2.34 0.74
C ALA A 59 -14.30 3.61 0.80
N ASN A 60 -13.92 4.66 0.08
CA ASN A 60 -14.73 5.87 -0.04
C ASN A 60 -16.07 5.60 -0.75
N GLY A 61 -16.06 4.81 -1.83
CA GLY A 61 -17.29 4.41 -2.53
C GLY A 61 -18.21 3.57 -1.65
N ASP A 62 -17.66 2.62 -0.89
CA ASP A 62 -18.39 1.80 0.08
C ASP A 62 -18.96 2.65 1.24
N LEU A 63 -18.24 3.68 1.67
CA LEU A 63 -18.72 4.62 2.67
C LEU A 63 -19.89 5.48 2.15
N ASP A 64 -19.79 5.98 0.91
CA ASP A 64 -20.83 6.80 0.29
C ASP A 64 -22.11 6.00 0.02
N SER A 65 -21.98 4.74 -0.38
CA SER A 65 -23.13 3.83 -0.54
C SER A 65 -23.79 3.57 0.81
N SER A 66 -23.02 3.21 1.84
CA SER A 66 -23.52 3.01 3.20
C SER A 66 -24.22 4.25 3.76
N LYS A 67 -23.65 5.45 3.55
CA LYS A 67 -24.26 6.73 3.94
C LYS A 67 -25.60 6.97 3.23
N THR A 68 -25.70 6.55 1.97
CA THR A 68 -26.94 6.64 1.19
C THR A 68 -28.00 5.69 1.72
N ASP A 69 -27.62 4.44 2.02
CA ASP A 69 -28.54 3.43 2.56
C ASP A 69 -29.01 3.80 3.97
N TYR A 70 -28.13 4.35 4.80
CA TYR A 70 -28.51 4.90 6.10
C TYR A 70 -29.54 6.05 5.97
N LYS A 71 -29.32 6.99 5.03
CA LYS A 71 -30.29 8.08 4.78
C LYS A 71 -31.64 7.53 4.34
N LYS A 72 -31.66 6.54 3.45
CA LYS A 72 -32.90 5.86 3.00
C LYS A 72 -33.61 5.18 4.17
N LEU A 73 -32.89 4.38 4.97
CA LEU A 73 -33.44 3.71 6.14
C LEU A 73 -34.04 4.72 7.13
N ARG A 74 -33.30 5.77 7.47
CA ARG A 74 -33.77 6.85 8.34
C ARG A 74 -35.02 7.54 7.79
N PHE A 75 -35.06 7.78 6.48
CA PHE A 75 -36.22 8.36 5.82
C PHE A 75 -37.42 7.41 5.92
N SER A 76 -37.26 6.14 5.55
CA SER A 76 -38.30 5.11 5.65
C SER A 76 -38.84 4.94 7.07
N MET A 77 -37.99 5.00 8.09
CA MET A 77 -38.41 5.00 9.50
C MET A 77 -39.25 6.24 9.87
N ARG A 78 -38.95 7.42 9.31
CA ARG A 78 -39.77 8.63 9.53
C ARG A 78 -41.12 8.53 8.83
N THR A 79 -41.17 8.03 7.60
CA THR A 79 -42.44 7.84 6.85
C THR A 79 -43.29 6.72 7.42
N THR A 80 -42.72 5.60 7.89
CA THR A 80 -43.48 4.56 8.60
C THR A 80 -43.86 4.98 10.03
N ARG A 81 -43.11 5.89 10.68
CA ARG A 81 -43.53 6.54 11.94
C ARG A 81 -44.74 7.45 11.79
N LEU A 82 -45.15 7.83 10.58
CA LEU A 82 -46.34 8.66 10.38
C LEU A 82 -47.65 7.94 10.75
N GLY A 83 -47.61 6.62 11.06
CA GLY A 83 -48.80 5.85 11.47
C GLY A 83 -48.64 4.91 12.67
N LYS A 84 -47.45 4.80 13.30
CA LYS A 84 -47.20 3.90 14.45
C LYS A 84 -46.66 4.66 15.67
N ASN A 85 -47.18 4.35 16.86
CA ASN A 85 -46.73 4.88 18.15
C ASN A 85 -45.38 4.22 18.57
N SER A 86 -44.50 4.91 19.32
CA SER A 86 -43.17 4.39 19.74
C SER A 86 -43.21 3.06 20.50
N GLU A 87 -44.30 2.77 21.18
CA GLU A 87 -44.57 1.56 21.93
C GLU A 87 -44.78 0.34 21.02
N GLN A 88 -45.43 0.52 19.87
CA GLN A 88 -45.53 -0.52 18.84
C GLN A 88 -44.16 -0.89 18.27
N TRP A 89 -43.26 0.09 18.20
CA TRP A 89 -41.87 -0.10 17.79
C TRP A 89 -41.06 -0.92 18.80
N CYS A 90 -41.19 -0.61 20.10
CA CYS A 90 -40.55 -1.38 21.16
C CYS A 90 -41.00 -2.85 21.13
N GLN A 91 -42.29 -3.11 20.83
CA GLN A 91 -42.82 -4.47 20.72
C GLN A 91 -42.29 -5.22 19.49
N GLU A 92 -42.16 -4.56 18.33
CA GLU A 92 -41.61 -5.17 17.12
C GLU A 92 -40.11 -5.52 17.28
N ILE A 93 -39.32 -4.61 17.86
CA ILE A 93 -37.88 -4.87 18.14
C ILE A 93 -37.71 -6.02 19.13
N GLN A 94 -38.54 -6.10 20.17
CA GLN A 94 -38.52 -7.22 21.12
C GLN A 94 -38.81 -8.56 20.43
N LYS A 95 -39.83 -8.64 19.57
CA LYS A 95 -40.16 -9.87 18.83
C LYS A 95 -39.01 -10.33 17.93
N GLU A 96 -38.36 -9.41 17.24
CA GLU A 96 -37.28 -9.75 16.32
C GLU A 96 -35.97 -10.12 17.05
N LYS A 97 -35.74 -9.53 18.23
CA LYS A 97 -34.65 -9.95 19.13
C LYS A 97 -34.85 -11.37 19.65
N ILE A 98 -36.07 -11.73 20.07
CA ILE A 98 -36.42 -13.10 20.50
C ILE A 98 -36.22 -14.11 19.37
N LYS A 99 -36.56 -13.75 18.11
CA LYS A 99 -36.31 -14.62 16.96
C LYS A 99 -34.82 -14.80 16.70
N ALA A 100 -34.02 -13.73 16.75
CA ALA A 100 -32.57 -13.79 16.56
C ALA A 100 -31.92 -14.70 17.61
N ASP A 101 -32.25 -14.53 18.90
CA ASP A 101 -31.73 -15.38 19.99
C ASP A 101 -32.10 -16.86 19.79
N ARG A 102 -33.30 -17.14 19.25
CA ARG A 102 -33.73 -18.51 18.94
C ARG A 102 -32.89 -19.12 17.80
N TRP A 103 -32.51 -18.33 16.80
CA TRP A 103 -31.62 -18.79 15.72
C TRP A 103 -30.18 -18.96 16.20
N GLU A 104 -29.68 -18.06 17.06
CA GLU A 104 -28.35 -18.15 17.68
C GLU A 104 -28.20 -19.47 18.46
N ARG A 105 -29.20 -19.83 19.27
CA ARG A 105 -29.19 -21.11 20.02
C ARG A 105 -29.20 -22.33 19.10
N LYS A 106 -29.99 -22.30 18.02
CA LYS A 106 -30.04 -23.39 17.03
C LYS A 106 -28.73 -23.56 16.24
N PHE A 107 -27.92 -22.52 16.18
CA PHE A 107 -26.63 -22.55 15.48
C PHE A 107 -25.49 -23.07 16.38
N GLN A 108 -25.71 -23.10 17.70
CA GLN A 108 -24.75 -23.55 18.71
C GLN A 108 -24.98 -25.02 19.15
N GLU A 109 -26.06 -25.67 18.70
CA GLU A 109 -26.32 -27.12 18.77
C GLU A 109 -25.71 -27.85 17.57
#